data_AF-A0A9D1M436-F1
#
_entry.id   AF-A0A9D1M436-F1
#
_cell.length_a   1.000
_cell.length_b   1.000
_cell.length_c   1.000
_cell.angle_alpha   90.00
_cell.angle_beta   90.00
_cell.angle_gamma   90.00
#
_symmetry.space_group_name_H-M   'P 1'
#
loop_
_entity.id
_entity.type
_entity.pdbx_description
1 polymer ?
#
loop_
_entity_poly.entity_id
_entity_poly.type
_entity_poly.pdbx_seq_one_letter_code
_entity_poly.pdbx_strand_id
1 'polypeptide(L)'
;MDKTTICNQALGLIANGEVLDIAGNEPRAKKCRLYYDAVVCAALAFYDWSFARKRKQPALSAEKFDGYKYAYVIPEDSVHISRYLDENGQPLELSGNSTVVLSANNASRLILTNRKITNIVYTFKQMNSELWSPGFAEAVTFLLASKICETIPNLKNEANNKFQQYQGLIAVAKNDDVREEMKFYDKNPFKNYRGYDGSIF
;
A
#
# COMPACT_ATOMS: atom_id res chain seq x y z
N MET A 1 11.72 12.69 4.47
CA MET A 1 10.70 13.52 5.18
C MET A 1 10.19 12.71 6.34
N ASP A 2 10.19 13.23 7.57
CA ASP A 2 9.78 12.45 8.75
C ASP A 2 8.25 12.50 8.99
N LYS A 3 7.76 11.66 9.90
CA LYS A 3 6.32 11.56 10.23
C LYS A 3 5.74 12.88 10.74
N THR A 4 6.51 13.64 11.53
CA THR A 4 6.11 14.95 12.05
C THR A 4 5.92 15.97 10.93
N THR A 5 6.85 16.02 9.97
CA THR A 5 6.74 16.93 8.81
C THR A 5 5.48 16.63 8.00
N ILE A 6 5.20 15.36 7.68
CA ILE A 6 3.98 14.97 6.95
C ILE A 6 2.72 15.42 7.70
N CYS A 7 2.70 15.23 9.01
CA CYS A 7 1.57 15.65 9.85
C CYS A 7 1.41 17.17 9.86
N ASN A 8 2.50 17.94 9.97
CA ASN A 8 2.46 19.39 9.94
C ASN A 8 2.02 19.92 8.57
N GLN A 9 2.47 19.31 7.48
CA GLN A 9 1.98 19.66 6.15
C GLN A 9 0.47 19.39 6.02
N ALA A 10 0.00 18.24 6.50
CA ALA A 10 -1.42 17.91 6.48
C ALA A 10 -2.27 18.89 7.31
N LEU A 11 -1.78 19.31 8.49
CA LEU A 11 -2.43 20.32 9.32
C LEU A 11 -2.40 21.71 8.68
N GLY A 12 -1.31 22.06 8.01
CA GLY A 12 -1.16 23.30 7.25
C GLY A 12 -2.17 23.41 6.11
N LEU A 13 -2.42 22.29 5.39
CA LEU A 13 -3.42 22.22 4.31
C LEU A 13 -4.86 22.56 4.76
N ILE A 14 -5.13 22.51 6.07
CA ILE A 14 -6.44 22.72 6.68
C ILE A 14 -6.43 23.86 7.71
N ALA A 15 -5.37 24.68 7.72
CA ALA A 15 -5.17 25.79 8.63
C ALA A 15 -5.34 25.44 10.13
N ASN A 16 -4.91 24.23 10.53
CA ASN A 16 -5.10 23.70 11.89
C ASN A 16 -3.81 23.75 12.76
N GLY A 17 -2.91 24.68 12.42
CA GLY A 17 -1.63 24.91 13.10
C GLY A 17 -0.61 23.79 12.89
N GLU A 18 0.39 23.74 13.77
CA GLU A 18 1.51 22.80 13.70
C GLU A 18 1.76 22.14 15.05
N VAL A 19 2.42 20.98 15.05
CA VAL A 19 2.92 20.30 16.25
C VAL A 19 4.43 20.27 16.24
N LEU A 20 5.05 20.40 17.42
CA LEU A 20 6.49 20.25 17.56
C LEU A 20 6.91 18.79 17.41
N ASP A 21 6.12 17.88 17.96
CA ASP A 21 6.38 16.45 17.93
C ASP A 21 5.08 15.68 17.73
N ILE A 22 5.07 14.77 16.75
CA ILE A 22 3.95 13.87 16.52
C ILE A 22 3.74 12.87 17.66
N ALA A 23 4.69 12.66 18.59
CA ALA A 23 4.48 11.88 19.81
C ALA A 23 3.84 12.70 20.95
N GLY A 24 3.74 14.02 20.79
CA GLY A 24 3.19 14.95 21.77
C GLY A 24 1.72 14.68 22.16
N ASN A 25 1.29 15.27 23.26
CA ASN A 25 -0.06 15.06 23.81
C ASN A 25 -1.12 16.02 23.24
N GLU A 26 -0.76 16.93 22.32
CA GLU A 26 -1.73 17.85 21.76
C GLU A 26 -2.86 17.11 21.02
N PRO A 27 -4.12 17.61 21.08
CA PRO A 27 -5.24 16.98 20.39
C PRO A 27 -5.00 16.74 18.90
N ARG A 28 -4.36 17.69 18.22
CA ARG A 28 -3.97 17.57 16.79
C ARG A 28 -2.92 16.49 16.55
N ALA A 29 -1.92 16.36 17.41
CA ALA A 29 -0.91 15.29 17.31
C ALA A 29 -1.57 13.91 17.46
N LYS A 30 -2.47 13.75 18.43
CA LYS A 30 -3.27 12.53 18.63
C LYS A 30 -4.10 12.17 17.40
N LYS A 31 -4.78 13.14 16.78
CA LYS A 31 -5.54 12.93 15.55
C LYS A 31 -4.66 12.48 14.39
N CYS A 32 -3.53 13.15 14.17
CA CYS A 32 -2.58 12.75 13.13
C CYS A 32 -2.09 11.31 13.37
N ARG A 33 -1.69 10.95 14.59
CA ARG A 33 -1.28 9.59 14.95
C ARG A 33 -2.37 8.55 14.70
N LEU A 34 -3.62 8.88 15.04
CA LEU A 34 -4.77 7.99 14.86
C LEU A 34 -4.95 7.55 13.41
N TYR A 35 -4.77 8.46 12.46
CA TYR A 35 -5.04 8.18 11.05
C TYR A 35 -3.79 7.79 10.25
N TYR A 36 -2.59 8.22 10.68
CA TYR A 36 -1.36 8.10 9.89
C TYR A 36 -1.12 6.69 9.33
N ASP A 37 -1.15 5.68 10.20
CA ASP A 37 -0.87 4.30 9.78
C ASP A 37 -1.91 3.77 8.78
N ALA A 38 -3.18 4.10 9.00
CA ALA A 38 -4.26 3.68 8.10
C ALA A 38 -4.16 4.36 6.73
N VAL A 39 -3.84 5.65 6.68
CA VAL A 39 -3.70 6.39 5.40
C VAL A 39 -2.48 5.94 4.61
N VAL A 40 -1.36 5.65 5.28
CA VAL A 40 -0.16 5.09 4.61
C VAL A 40 -0.48 3.71 4.04
N CYS A 41 -1.11 2.83 4.83
CA CYS A 41 -1.51 1.51 4.33
C CYS A 41 -2.48 1.60 3.14
N ALA A 42 -3.45 2.52 3.18
CA ALA A 42 -4.39 2.73 2.07
C ALA A 42 -3.69 3.23 0.80
N ALA A 43 -2.76 4.18 0.92
CA ALA A 43 -1.99 4.67 -0.21
C ALA A 43 -1.03 3.60 -0.77
N LEU A 44 -0.36 2.83 0.10
CA LEU A 44 0.47 1.71 -0.32
C LEU A 44 -0.33 0.64 -1.06
N ALA A 45 -1.57 0.38 -0.67
CA ALA A 45 -2.44 -0.60 -1.33
C ALA A 45 -2.89 -0.19 -2.75
N PHE A 46 -2.68 1.07 -3.14
CA PHE A 46 -3.11 1.58 -4.44
C PHE A 46 -2.33 0.97 -5.62
N TYR A 47 -1.05 0.65 -5.42
CA TYR A 47 -0.16 0.20 -6.49
C TYR A 47 1.00 -0.65 -5.93
N ASP A 48 1.65 -1.45 -6.79
CA ASP A 48 2.88 -2.17 -6.45
C ASP A 48 4.10 -1.23 -6.55
N TRP A 49 4.19 -0.28 -5.61
CA TRP A 49 5.23 0.75 -5.56
C TRP A 49 6.64 0.16 -5.51
N SER A 50 7.54 0.64 -6.36
CA SER A 50 8.93 0.18 -6.45
C SER A 50 9.66 0.25 -5.10
N PHE A 51 9.48 1.33 -4.34
CA PHE A 51 10.10 1.58 -3.03
C PHE A 51 9.52 0.75 -1.88
N ALA A 52 8.36 0.11 -2.09
CA ALA A 52 7.68 -0.72 -1.11
C ALA A 52 7.49 -2.16 -1.59
N ARG A 53 8.21 -2.59 -2.63
CA ARG A 53 8.12 -3.94 -3.19
C ARG A 53 9.14 -4.87 -2.54
N LYS A 54 8.68 -6.05 -2.12
CA LYS A 54 9.54 -7.16 -1.67
C LYS A 54 9.25 -8.43 -2.47
N ARG A 55 10.29 -9.25 -2.64
CA ARG A 55 10.20 -10.62 -3.14
C ARG A 55 10.59 -11.58 -2.03
N LYS A 56 9.80 -12.63 -1.79
CA LYS A 56 10.05 -13.62 -0.74
C LYS A 56 9.52 -14.99 -1.15
N GLN A 57 10.21 -16.05 -0.74
CA GLN A 57 9.64 -17.40 -0.74
C GLN A 57 8.66 -17.54 0.44
N PRO A 58 7.35 -17.76 0.18
CA PRO A 58 6.38 -17.89 1.25
C PRO A 58 6.61 -19.18 2.05
N ALA A 59 6.38 -19.14 3.36
CA ALA A 59 6.41 -20.33 4.20
C ALA A 59 5.16 -21.19 3.95
N LEU A 60 5.31 -22.51 4.00
CA LEU A 60 4.17 -23.43 3.99
C LEU A 60 3.60 -23.56 5.41
N SER A 61 2.30 -23.43 5.55
CA SER A 61 1.58 -23.79 6.77
C SER A 61 1.44 -25.32 6.86
N ALA A 62 1.47 -25.86 8.08
CA ALA A 62 1.17 -27.26 8.35
C ALA A 62 -0.35 -27.56 8.33
N GLU A 63 -1.19 -26.52 8.33
CA GLU A 63 -2.64 -26.64 8.26
C GLU A 63 -3.07 -27.24 6.90
N LYS A 64 -4.05 -28.16 6.97
CA LYS A 64 -4.61 -28.83 5.80
C LYS A 64 -6.01 -28.31 5.53
N PHE A 65 -6.31 -28.10 4.25
CA PHE A 65 -7.60 -27.62 3.79
C PHE A 65 -8.08 -28.52 2.65
N ASP A 66 -9.29 -29.07 2.79
CA ASP A 66 -9.85 -29.97 1.79
C ASP A 66 -9.94 -29.28 0.43
N GLY A 67 -9.51 -29.99 -0.62
CA GLY A 67 -9.46 -29.46 -1.99
C GLY A 67 -8.21 -28.63 -2.34
N TYR A 68 -7.30 -28.38 -1.39
CA TYR A 68 -6.08 -27.60 -1.60
C TYR A 68 -4.81 -28.37 -1.25
N LYS A 69 -3.83 -28.38 -2.17
CA LYS A 69 -2.53 -29.03 -2.00
C LYS A 69 -1.57 -28.24 -1.12
N TYR A 70 -1.67 -26.91 -1.14
CA TYR A 70 -0.75 -26.02 -0.45
C TYR A 70 -1.49 -24.92 0.30
N ALA A 71 -0.99 -24.58 1.48
CA ALA A 71 -1.36 -23.41 2.25
C ALA A 71 -0.10 -22.57 2.50
N TYR A 72 -0.01 -21.38 1.90
CA TYR A 72 1.14 -20.49 2.03
C TYR A 72 0.86 -19.32 2.95
N VAL A 73 1.75 -19.05 3.90
CA VAL A 73 1.63 -17.94 4.84
C VAL A 73 1.90 -16.61 4.12
N ILE A 74 0.92 -15.71 4.16
CA ILE A 74 1.09 -14.32 3.74
C ILE A 74 1.93 -13.60 4.80
N PRO A 75 3.01 -12.88 4.42
CA PRO A 75 3.78 -12.07 5.37
C PRO A 75 2.90 -11.07 6.12
N GLU A 76 3.13 -10.90 7.42
CA GLU A 76 2.38 -9.98 8.27
C GLU A 76 2.50 -8.52 7.80
N ASP A 77 3.69 -8.15 7.30
CA ASP A 77 3.96 -6.83 6.74
C ASP A 77 3.37 -6.65 5.32
N SER A 78 2.70 -7.64 4.74
CA SER A 78 2.12 -7.55 3.39
C SER A 78 0.82 -6.73 3.38
N VAL A 79 0.85 -5.62 2.64
CA VAL A 79 -0.33 -4.81 2.33
C VAL A 79 -1.11 -5.42 1.17
N HIS A 80 -0.39 -5.79 0.09
CA HIS A 80 -0.97 -6.33 -1.13
C HIS A 80 0.00 -7.30 -1.80
N ILE A 81 -0.47 -8.43 -2.32
CA ILE A 81 0.35 -9.35 -3.11
C ILE A 81 0.12 -9.03 -4.58
N SER A 82 1.17 -8.62 -5.29
CA SER A 82 1.09 -8.21 -6.68
C SER A 82 1.32 -9.36 -7.65
N ARG A 83 2.21 -10.31 -7.32
CA ARG A 83 2.53 -11.45 -8.19
C ARG A 83 2.81 -12.73 -7.40
N TYR A 84 2.44 -13.84 -8.02
CA TYR A 84 2.87 -15.18 -7.65
C TYR A 84 3.85 -15.67 -8.72
N LEU A 85 4.91 -16.35 -8.33
CA LEU A 85 5.95 -16.83 -9.25
C LEU A 85 6.19 -18.33 -9.06
N ASP A 86 6.38 -19.03 -10.18
CA ASP A 86 6.77 -20.43 -10.21
C ASP A 86 8.29 -20.63 -9.98
N GLU A 87 8.76 -21.87 -10.11
CA GLU A 87 10.18 -22.22 -9.95
C GLU A 87 11.10 -21.66 -11.02
N ASN A 88 10.57 -21.30 -12.20
CA ASN A 88 11.31 -20.63 -13.26
C ASN A 88 11.25 -19.09 -13.12
N GLY A 89 10.62 -18.58 -12.05
CA GLY A 89 10.42 -17.17 -11.82
C GLY A 89 9.37 -16.54 -12.74
N GLN A 90 8.54 -17.35 -13.41
CA GLN A 90 7.49 -16.87 -14.30
C GLN A 90 6.22 -16.52 -13.51
N PRO A 91 5.45 -15.50 -13.95
CA PRO A 91 4.15 -15.19 -13.36
C PRO A 91 3.20 -16.40 -13.35
N LEU A 92 2.61 -16.65 -12.19
CA LEU A 92 1.70 -17.75 -11.92
C LEU A 92 0.28 -17.23 -11.71
N GLU A 93 -0.63 -17.58 -12.61
CA GLU A 93 -2.06 -17.28 -12.46
C GLU A 93 -2.71 -18.25 -11.46
N LEU A 94 -3.29 -17.73 -10.39
CA LEU A 94 -3.94 -18.53 -9.34
C LEU A 94 -5.47 -18.67 -9.53
N SER A 95 -6.03 -18.11 -10.60
CA SER A 95 -7.47 -18.05 -10.84
C SER A 95 -8.15 -19.43 -10.87
N GLY A 96 -9.38 -19.49 -10.36
CA GLY A 96 -10.26 -20.67 -10.42
C GLY A 96 -10.02 -21.76 -9.37
N ASN A 97 -8.86 -21.81 -8.68
CA ASN A 97 -8.54 -22.87 -7.71
C ASN A 97 -7.70 -22.38 -6.52
N SER A 98 -7.87 -21.12 -6.13
CA SER A 98 -7.15 -20.53 -5.00
C SER A 98 -8.04 -19.58 -4.20
N THR A 99 -7.79 -19.47 -2.90
CA THR A 99 -8.50 -18.54 -2.01
C THR A 99 -7.58 -18.06 -0.89
N VAL A 100 -7.98 -17.02 -0.17
CA VAL A 100 -7.29 -16.54 1.03
C VAL A 100 -8.17 -16.77 2.25
N VAL A 101 -7.62 -17.39 3.28
CA VAL A 101 -8.30 -17.67 4.55
C VAL A 101 -7.47 -17.17 5.73
N LEU A 102 -8.06 -17.13 6.91
CA LEU A 102 -7.31 -17.02 8.16
C LEU A 102 -6.86 -18.41 8.60
N SER A 103 -5.63 -18.49 9.13
CA SER A 103 -5.17 -19.64 9.91
C SER A 103 -6.10 -19.91 11.10
N ALA A 104 -6.16 -21.15 11.57
CA ALA A 104 -7.06 -21.58 12.65
C ALA A 104 -6.92 -20.77 13.95
N ASN A 105 -5.72 -20.25 14.25
CA ASN A 105 -5.46 -19.41 15.42
C ASN A 105 -5.59 -17.90 15.14
N ASN A 106 -6.02 -17.51 13.94
CA ASN A 106 -6.10 -16.13 13.46
C ASN A 106 -4.76 -15.35 13.50
N ALA A 107 -3.61 -16.03 13.58
CA ALA A 107 -2.31 -15.36 13.65
C ALA A 107 -1.78 -14.94 12.27
N SER A 108 -2.27 -15.57 11.20
CA SER A 108 -1.85 -15.30 9.83
C SER A 108 -2.98 -15.45 8.81
N ARG A 109 -2.78 -14.82 7.65
CA ARG A 109 -3.56 -15.10 6.44
C ARG A 109 -2.83 -16.15 5.61
N LEU A 110 -3.58 -17.07 5.02
CA LEU A 110 -3.07 -18.19 4.23
C LEU A 110 -3.62 -18.12 2.81
N ILE A 111 -2.75 -18.37 1.83
CA ILE A 111 -3.13 -18.59 0.43
C ILE A 111 -3.29 -20.07 0.23
N LEU A 112 -4.52 -20.50 -0.01
CA LEU A 112 -4.82 -21.88 -0.36
C LEU A 112 -4.76 -22.01 -1.87
N THR A 113 -4.00 -22.99 -2.38
CA THR A 113 -3.89 -23.22 -3.82
C THR A 113 -3.46 -24.64 -4.15
N ASN A 114 -3.75 -25.06 -5.37
CA ASN A 114 -3.23 -26.31 -5.96
C ASN A 114 -1.96 -26.12 -6.79
N ARG A 115 -1.50 -24.87 -6.98
CA ARG A 115 -0.27 -24.55 -7.71
C ARG A 115 0.89 -24.32 -6.74
N LYS A 116 2.08 -24.80 -7.10
CA LYS A 116 3.29 -24.57 -6.31
C LYS A 116 3.76 -23.13 -6.50
N ILE A 117 3.83 -22.36 -5.42
CA ILE A 117 4.32 -20.98 -5.41
C ILE A 117 5.75 -21.02 -4.88
N THR A 118 6.71 -20.59 -5.68
CA THR A 118 8.11 -20.53 -5.27
C THR A 118 8.47 -19.17 -4.70
N ASN A 119 7.91 -18.09 -5.26
CA ASN A 119 8.09 -16.74 -4.74
C ASN A 119 6.79 -15.95 -4.86
N ILE A 120 6.63 -15.00 -3.94
CA ILE A 120 5.64 -13.94 -4.04
C ILE A 120 6.36 -12.60 -4.19
N VAL A 121 5.73 -11.70 -4.94
CA VAL A 121 6.05 -10.28 -4.96
C VAL A 121 4.89 -9.54 -4.32
N TYR A 122 5.20 -8.69 -3.36
CA TYR A 122 4.19 -8.00 -2.56
C TYR A 122 4.64 -6.60 -2.17
N THR A 123 3.67 -5.73 -1.97
CA THR A 123 3.83 -4.43 -1.34
C THR A 123 3.88 -4.65 0.17
N PHE A 124 5.00 -4.30 0.80
CA PHE A 124 5.12 -4.34 2.26
C PHE A 124 4.75 -3.00 2.88
N LYS A 125 4.39 -3.00 4.17
CA LYS A 125 4.05 -1.82 4.97
C LYS A 125 5.31 -0.97 5.23
N GLN A 126 5.78 -0.27 4.19
CA GLN A 126 6.93 0.63 4.26
C GLN A 126 6.56 1.91 5.02
N MET A 127 6.85 1.95 6.32
CA MET A 127 6.59 3.12 7.17
C MET A 127 7.74 4.13 7.19
N ASN A 128 8.91 3.80 6.64
CA ASN A 128 10.00 4.76 6.52
C ASN A 128 9.74 5.70 5.33
N SER A 129 9.25 6.90 5.65
CA SER A 129 8.90 7.94 4.69
C SER A 129 10.09 8.59 3.97
N GLU A 130 11.33 8.28 4.36
CA GLU A 130 12.53 8.69 3.61
C GLU A 130 12.70 7.91 2.30
N LEU A 131 12.11 6.71 2.21
CA LEU A 131 12.21 5.86 1.03
C LEU A 131 11.07 6.09 0.03
N TRP A 132 10.05 6.84 0.41
CA TRP A 132 8.90 7.11 -0.45
C TRP A 132 9.29 8.06 -1.60
N SER A 133 8.63 7.90 -2.74
CA SER A 133 8.72 8.92 -3.78
C SER A 133 8.08 10.23 -3.30
N PRO A 134 8.56 11.41 -3.77
CA PRO A 134 7.99 12.69 -3.36
C PRO A 134 6.49 12.82 -3.63
N GLY A 135 6.03 12.36 -4.81
CA GLY A 135 4.61 12.39 -5.17
C GLY A 135 3.75 11.47 -4.30
N PHE A 136 4.28 10.32 -3.87
CA PHE A 136 3.58 9.45 -2.93
C PHE A 136 3.45 10.10 -1.54
N ALA A 137 4.54 10.72 -1.05
CA ALA A 137 4.53 11.43 0.23
C ALA A 137 3.49 12.57 0.22
N GLU A 138 3.43 13.33 -0.87
CA GLU A 138 2.42 14.38 -1.04
C GLU A 138 0.99 13.82 -1.07
N ALA A 139 0.74 12.74 -1.83
CA ALA A 139 -0.56 12.08 -1.85
C ALA A 139 -1.01 11.61 -0.45
N VAL A 140 -0.10 11.02 0.34
CA VAL A 140 -0.36 10.62 1.73
C VAL A 140 -0.71 11.84 2.60
N THR A 141 0.00 12.96 2.44
CA THR A 141 -0.30 14.21 3.15
C THR A 141 -1.73 14.69 2.89
N PHE A 142 -2.18 14.66 1.64
CA PHE A 142 -3.55 15.04 1.28
C PHE A 142 -4.62 14.07 1.82
N LEU A 143 -4.34 12.77 1.78
CA LEU A 143 -5.24 11.77 2.37
C LEU A 143 -5.34 11.92 3.88
N LEU A 144 -4.22 12.20 4.56
CA LEU A 144 -4.20 12.48 5.99
C LEU A 144 -5.01 13.74 6.33
N ALA A 145 -4.82 14.83 5.58
CA ALA A 145 -5.58 16.06 5.74
C ALA A 145 -7.10 15.83 5.58
N SER A 146 -7.49 15.04 4.57
CA SER A 146 -8.89 14.63 4.36
C SER A 146 -9.47 13.93 5.60
N LYS A 147 -8.76 12.93 6.14
CA LYS A 147 -9.21 12.21 7.36
C LYS A 147 -9.28 13.08 8.60
N ILE A 148 -8.39 14.04 8.76
CA ILE A 148 -8.47 15.00 9.86
C ILE A 148 -9.70 15.90 9.70
N CYS A 149 -9.97 16.41 8.49
CA CYS A 149 -11.16 17.22 8.19
C CYS A 149 -12.47 16.49 8.45
N GLU A 150 -12.57 15.18 8.16
CA GLU A 150 -13.78 14.39 8.43
C GLU A 150 -14.21 14.46 9.91
N THR A 151 -13.24 14.65 10.83
CA THR A 151 -13.50 14.75 12.27
C THR A 151 -13.97 16.12 12.73
N ILE A 152 -14.01 17.12 11.84
CA ILE A 152 -14.30 18.52 12.16
C ILE A 152 -15.61 18.90 11.46
N PRO A 153 -16.71 19.15 12.21
CA PRO A 153 -18.06 19.26 11.63
C PRO A 153 -18.22 20.26 10.48
N ASN A 154 -17.51 21.39 10.52
CA ASN A 154 -17.56 22.45 9.52
C ASN A 154 -16.56 22.27 8.35
N LEU A 155 -15.78 21.20 8.32
CA LEU A 155 -14.77 20.94 7.28
C LEU A 155 -15.12 19.75 6.37
N LYS A 156 -16.38 19.29 6.35
CA LYS A 156 -16.80 18.15 5.50
C LYS A 156 -16.56 18.38 4.01
N ASN A 157 -16.83 19.59 3.50
CA ASN A 157 -16.55 19.92 2.11
C ASN A 157 -15.05 19.87 1.81
N GLU A 158 -14.21 20.34 2.75
CA GLU A 158 -12.77 20.26 2.58
C GLU A 158 -12.22 18.85 2.73
N ALA A 159 -12.84 17.99 3.54
CA ALA A 159 -12.51 16.57 3.54
C ALA A 159 -12.65 15.95 2.15
N ASN A 160 -13.77 16.22 1.47
CA ASN A 160 -14.02 15.74 0.10
C ASN A 160 -13.05 16.34 -0.90
N ASN A 161 -12.77 17.65 -0.82
CA ASN A 161 -11.82 18.34 -1.68
C ASN A 161 -10.41 17.75 -1.55
N LYS A 162 -9.91 17.57 -0.32
CA LYS A 162 -8.59 16.97 -0.07
C LYS A 162 -8.53 15.50 -0.52
N PHE A 163 -9.63 14.76 -0.39
CA PHE A 163 -9.70 13.39 -0.90
C PHE A 163 -9.60 13.35 -2.43
N GLN A 164 -10.29 14.24 -3.14
CA GLN A 164 -10.19 14.35 -4.61
C GLN A 164 -8.76 14.72 -5.06
N GLN A 165 -8.10 15.64 -4.35
CA GLN A 165 -6.71 15.99 -4.63
C GLN A 165 -5.77 14.79 -4.41
N TYR A 166 -5.96 14.03 -3.32
CA TYR A 166 -5.26 12.76 -3.10
C TYR A 166 -5.44 11.80 -4.28
N GLN A 167 -6.66 11.62 -4.78
CA GLN A 167 -6.94 10.70 -5.90
C GLN A 167 -6.18 11.09 -7.18
N GLY A 168 -6.05 12.39 -7.46
CA GLY A 168 -5.23 12.87 -8.58
C GLY A 168 -3.74 12.65 -8.34
N LEU A 169 -3.23 13.04 -7.16
CA LEU A 169 -1.82 12.95 -6.82
C LEU A 169 -1.31 11.51 -6.79
N ILE A 170 -2.07 10.58 -6.25
CA ILE A 170 -1.66 9.16 -6.18
C ILE A 170 -1.59 8.53 -7.57
N ALA A 171 -2.43 8.96 -8.51
CA ALA A 171 -2.39 8.52 -9.90
C ALA A 171 -1.15 9.07 -10.63
N VAL A 172 -0.80 10.35 -10.41
CA VAL A 172 0.44 10.94 -10.93
C VAL A 172 1.66 10.23 -10.36
N ALA A 173 1.70 10.03 -9.04
CA ALA A 173 2.80 9.34 -8.37
C ALA A 173 3.00 7.92 -8.91
N LYS A 174 1.91 7.19 -9.18
CA LYS A 174 1.95 5.88 -9.84
C LYS A 174 2.59 5.98 -11.22
N ASN A 175 2.17 6.95 -12.04
CA ASN A 175 2.69 7.09 -13.41
C ASN A 175 4.19 7.43 -13.42
N ASP A 176 4.65 8.24 -12.46
CA ASP A 176 6.07 8.54 -12.31
C ASP A 176 6.86 7.30 -11.86
N ASP A 177 6.35 6.52 -10.90
CA ASP A 177 6.98 5.26 -10.46
C ASP A 177 7.09 4.26 -11.62
N VAL A 178 6.02 4.10 -12.41
CA VAL A 178 6.03 3.28 -13.62
C VAL A 178 7.07 3.78 -14.61
N ARG A 179 7.16 5.09 -14.85
CA ARG A 179 8.12 5.67 -15.79
C ARG A 179 9.56 5.39 -15.37
N GLU A 180 9.87 5.47 -14.08
CA GLU A 180 11.17 5.08 -13.55
C GLU A 180 11.46 3.60 -13.78
N GLU A 181 10.47 2.73 -13.53
CA GLU A 181 10.63 1.29 -13.73
C GLU A 181 10.81 0.90 -15.19
N MET A 182 10.12 1.58 -16.13
CA MET A 182 10.22 1.28 -17.56
C MET A 182 11.63 1.43 -18.12
N LYS A 183 12.50 2.25 -17.52
CA LYS A 183 13.90 2.43 -17.97
C LYS A 183 14.71 1.13 -17.93
N PHE A 184 14.28 0.16 -17.13
CA PHE A 184 14.99 -1.10 -16.92
C PHE A 184 14.48 -2.26 -17.79
N TYR A 185 13.47 -2.03 -18.64
CA TYR A 185 12.86 -3.10 -19.43
C TYR A 185 12.81 -2.78 -20.92
N ASP A 186 13.29 -3.72 -21.75
CA ASP A 186 13.14 -3.66 -23.21
C ASP A 186 11.67 -3.77 -23.67
N LYS A 187 10.80 -4.32 -22.81
CA LYS A 187 9.36 -4.49 -23.04
C LYS A 187 8.59 -4.19 -21.76
N ASN A 188 7.46 -3.50 -21.87
CA ASN A 188 6.63 -3.10 -20.73
C ASN A 188 6.16 -4.31 -19.89
N PRO A 189 6.68 -4.50 -18.65
CA PRO A 189 6.32 -5.64 -17.81
C PRO A 189 4.94 -5.48 -17.15
N PHE A 190 4.35 -4.28 -17.20
CA PHE A 190 3.07 -3.95 -16.60
C PHE A 190 1.89 -4.10 -17.56
N LYS A 191 2.13 -4.46 -18.83
CA LYS A 191 1.10 -4.56 -19.89
C LYS A 191 -0.12 -5.42 -19.50
N ASN A 192 0.06 -6.38 -18.58
CA ASN A 192 -1.02 -7.25 -18.09
C ASN A 192 -1.34 -7.03 -16.59
N TYR A 193 -0.82 -5.97 -15.98
CA TYR A 193 -1.02 -5.69 -14.56
C TYR A 193 -2.34 -4.96 -14.30
N ARG A 194 -3.14 -5.47 -13.37
CA ARG A 194 -4.46 -4.91 -13.05
C ARG A 194 -4.27 -3.53 -12.38
N GLY A 195 -4.64 -2.46 -13.10
CA GLY A 195 -4.45 -1.06 -12.66
C GLY A 195 -3.44 -0.29 -13.52
N TYR A 196 -2.70 -0.96 -14.41
CA TYR A 196 -1.94 -0.31 -15.47
C TYR A 196 -2.82 -0.19 -16.72
N ASP A 197 -3.18 1.03 -17.12
CA ASP A 197 -4.07 1.33 -18.25
C ASP A 197 -3.30 1.49 -19.58
N GLY A 198 -1.98 1.31 -19.57
CA GLY A 198 -1.17 1.40 -20.79
C GLY A 198 -0.90 2.81 -21.29
N SER A 199 -1.41 3.85 -20.61
CA SER A 199 -1.13 5.23 -20.97
C SER A 199 0.24 5.67 -20.42
N ILE A 200 1.09 6.21 -21.29
CA ILE A 200 2.30 6.96 -20.90
C ILE A 200 2.06 8.47 -21.12
N PHE A 201 0.80 8.87 -21.30
CA PHE A 201 0.37 10.25 -21.51
C PHE A 201 -0.99 10.49 -20.85
#